data_AF-A0A1M5YAW7-F1
#
_entry.id   AF-A0A1M5YAW7-F1
#
_cell.length_a   1.000
_cell.length_b   1.000
_cell.length_c   1.000
_cell.angle_alpha   90.00
_cell.angle_beta   90.00
_cell.angle_gamma   90.00
#
_symmetry.space_group_name_H-M   'P 1'
#
loop_
_entity.id
_entity.type
_entity.pdbx_description
1 polymer ?
#
loop_
_entity_poly.entity_id
_entity_poly.type
_entity_poly.pdbx_seq_one_letter_code
_entity_poly.pdbx_strand_id
1 'polypeptide(L)'
;MLEVIMESEQSTIDDCMFRGECLNGIFGDGNEEIAIDMSDYIVSYLKNRNKEDLLGYIGRSIEGPKILESISKSSIFRGEEYVTPTYNGVDEWRFKYESYQAAMQGGLDEFNKLIYSRRESIIESILAQYKHKCMRSYLYYDEVKGNLYFDINEKIKKTLTTLRLYINNLTNGKIVLEDSFNEFVVKPNFEEAECSGINKLRKLEEGDFKKRILSGLEDISWYDIFIDVDQDRDTGLYCYGHLDKVCRYFGDHIIMEIDKALNDANHGVNALLVETFDKFNEDIRNELELKFRIIDNYLK
;
A
#
# COMPACT_ATOMS: atom_id res chain seq x y z
N MET A 1 -21.80 -36.51 -21.80
CA MET A 1 -22.68 -35.72 -20.90
C MET A 1 -22.07 -35.54 -19.51
N LEU A 2 -21.18 -36.45 -19.05
CA LEU A 2 -20.35 -36.26 -17.85
C LEU A 2 -19.07 -35.43 -18.09
N GLU A 3 -18.56 -35.37 -19.33
CA GLU A 3 -17.36 -34.56 -19.67
C GLU A 3 -17.62 -33.05 -19.72
N VAL A 4 -18.86 -32.61 -19.93
CA VAL A 4 -19.18 -31.16 -20.07
C VAL A 4 -19.34 -30.47 -18.70
N ILE A 5 -19.54 -31.23 -17.62
CA ILE A 5 -19.69 -30.68 -16.26
C ILE A 5 -18.32 -30.46 -15.60
N MET A 6 -17.31 -31.28 -15.94
CA MET A 6 -15.96 -31.16 -15.39
C MET A 6 -15.18 -29.95 -15.97
N GLU A 7 -15.39 -29.59 -17.22
CA GLU A 7 -14.71 -28.42 -17.83
C GLU A 7 -15.26 -27.09 -17.32
N SER A 8 -16.53 -27.02 -16.88
CA SER A 8 -17.09 -25.79 -16.30
C SER A 8 -16.64 -25.55 -14.86
N GLU A 9 -16.39 -26.61 -14.09
CA GLU A 9 -15.94 -26.48 -12.69
C GLU A 9 -14.44 -26.15 -12.58
N GLN A 10 -13.61 -26.68 -13.49
CA GLN A 10 -12.17 -26.37 -13.52
C GLN A 10 -11.90 -24.88 -13.84
N SER A 11 -12.61 -24.31 -14.81
CA SER A 11 -12.52 -22.89 -15.16
C SER A 11 -12.92 -21.97 -14.01
N THR A 12 -13.85 -22.40 -13.15
CA THR A 12 -14.31 -21.58 -12.02
C THR A 12 -13.36 -21.69 -10.82
N ILE A 13 -12.66 -22.82 -10.67
CA ILE A 13 -11.62 -23.02 -9.64
C ILE A 13 -10.35 -22.25 -9.99
N ASP A 14 -9.97 -22.23 -11.27
CA ASP A 14 -8.80 -21.49 -11.73
C ASP A 14 -8.99 -19.96 -11.61
N ASP A 15 -10.20 -19.44 -11.85
CA ASP A 15 -10.54 -18.03 -11.62
C ASP A 15 -10.68 -17.66 -10.13
N CYS A 16 -11.20 -18.57 -9.29
CA CYS A 16 -11.37 -18.33 -7.86
C CYS A 16 -10.06 -18.40 -7.06
N MET A 17 -9.08 -19.19 -7.49
CA MET A 17 -7.71 -19.15 -6.93
C MET A 17 -6.95 -17.89 -7.35
N PHE A 18 -7.36 -17.23 -8.43
CA PHE A 18 -6.70 -16.05 -8.98
C PHE A 18 -7.08 -14.71 -8.32
N ARG A 19 -8.20 -14.64 -7.57
CA ARG A 19 -8.68 -13.40 -6.95
C ARG A 19 -8.59 -13.34 -5.41
N GLY A 20 -8.16 -14.42 -4.76
CA GLY A 20 -8.09 -14.46 -3.29
C GLY A 20 -9.44 -14.40 -2.57
N GLU A 21 -10.58 -14.47 -3.27
CA GLU A 21 -11.90 -14.25 -2.68
C GLU A 21 -12.53 -15.51 -2.03
N CYS A 22 -11.94 -16.70 -2.20
CA CYS A 22 -12.52 -17.96 -1.68
C CYS A 22 -11.86 -18.55 -0.42
N LEU A 23 -10.91 -17.87 0.24
CA LEU A 23 -10.27 -18.44 1.43
C LEU A 23 -10.98 -18.16 2.76
N ASN A 24 -12.01 -17.30 2.79
CA ASN A 24 -12.75 -16.98 4.02
C ASN A 24 -13.78 -18.05 4.44
N GLY A 25 -13.99 -19.12 3.66
CA GLY A 25 -15.07 -20.09 3.89
C GLY A 25 -14.67 -21.50 4.33
N ILE A 26 -13.38 -21.87 4.31
CA ILE A 26 -12.98 -23.29 4.44
C ILE A 26 -12.09 -23.57 5.67
N PHE A 27 -11.48 -22.56 6.28
CA PHE A 27 -10.65 -22.78 7.48
C PHE A 27 -11.15 -21.90 8.62
N GLY A 28 -11.93 -22.50 9.50
CA GLY A 28 -12.24 -21.94 10.81
C GLY A 28 -10.96 -21.73 11.62
N ASP A 29 -11.02 -20.77 12.52
CA ASP A 29 -9.98 -20.39 13.47
C ASP A 29 -9.19 -21.60 14.01
N GLY A 30 -7.96 -21.76 13.52
CA GLY A 30 -7.12 -22.90 13.86
C GLY A 30 -5.70 -22.72 13.36
N ASN A 31 -4.84 -22.21 14.23
CA ASN A 31 -3.40 -22.29 14.11
C ASN A 31 -2.94 -23.75 14.07
N GLU A 32 -2.85 -24.35 12.88
CA GLU A 32 -2.00 -25.52 12.65
C GLU A 32 -1.13 -25.25 11.43
N GLU A 33 0.15 -25.02 11.71
CA GLU A 33 1.22 -24.97 10.72
C GLU A 33 1.38 -26.38 10.16
N ILE A 34 0.61 -26.71 9.11
CA ILE A 34 0.76 -27.98 8.39
C ILE A 34 2.10 -27.93 7.65
N ALA A 35 3.15 -28.42 8.30
CA ALA A 35 4.43 -28.73 7.68
C ALA A 35 4.22 -29.91 6.71
N ILE A 36 3.69 -29.63 5.52
CA ILE A 36 3.70 -30.60 4.43
C ILE A 36 5.16 -30.74 3.98
N ASP A 37 5.68 -31.96 4.07
CA ASP A 37 7.07 -32.28 3.75
C ASP A 37 7.36 -31.90 2.29
N MET A 38 8.41 -31.09 2.09
CA MET A 38 8.91 -30.68 0.78
C MET A 38 9.22 -31.91 -0.10
N SER A 39 9.50 -33.05 0.53
CA SER A 39 9.73 -34.33 -0.14
C SER A 39 8.54 -34.78 -1.00
N ASP A 40 7.29 -34.63 -0.55
CA ASP A 40 6.11 -35.10 -1.28
C ASP A 40 5.84 -34.28 -2.54
N TYR A 41 6.04 -32.95 -2.48
CA TYR A 41 5.90 -32.06 -3.64
C TYR A 41 7.00 -32.26 -4.68
N ILE A 42 8.26 -32.38 -4.23
CA ILE A 42 9.39 -32.64 -5.11
C ILE A 42 9.25 -34.03 -5.75
N VAL A 43 8.83 -35.04 -4.97
CA VAL A 43 8.61 -36.39 -5.47
C VAL A 43 7.42 -36.44 -6.44
N SER A 44 6.32 -35.71 -6.17
CA SER A 44 5.19 -35.57 -7.12
C SER A 44 5.66 -34.90 -8.41
N TYR A 45 6.39 -33.78 -8.34
CA TYR A 45 6.92 -33.10 -9.53
C TYR A 45 7.86 -34.03 -10.34
N LEU A 46 8.78 -34.73 -9.68
CA LEU A 46 9.69 -35.65 -10.37
C LEU A 46 8.98 -36.87 -10.96
N LYS A 47 7.91 -37.36 -10.32
CA LYS A 47 7.13 -38.53 -10.80
C LYS A 47 6.12 -38.17 -11.88
N ASN A 48 5.44 -37.04 -11.73
CA ASN A 48 4.26 -36.67 -12.52
C ASN A 48 4.52 -35.48 -13.46
N ARG A 49 5.71 -34.86 -13.39
CA ARG A 49 6.05 -33.60 -14.08
C ARG A 49 5.03 -32.48 -13.84
N ASN A 50 4.37 -32.51 -12.68
CA ASN A 50 3.36 -31.49 -12.35
C ASN A 50 4.04 -30.20 -11.86
N LYS A 51 4.42 -29.36 -12.82
CA LYS A 51 5.07 -28.05 -12.60
C LYS A 51 4.23 -27.15 -11.68
N GLU A 52 2.91 -27.25 -11.74
CA GLU A 52 1.98 -26.44 -10.94
C GLU A 52 2.05 -26.78 -9.45
N ASP A 53 2.30 -28.05 -9.09
CA ASP A 53 2.46 -28.46 -7.68
C ASP A 53 3.70 -27.81 -7.04
N LEU A 54 4.80 -27.74 -7.80
CA LEU A 54 6.07 -27.19 -7.35
C LEU A 54 6.05 -25.65 -7.34
N LEU A 55 5.49 -25.03 -8.39
CA LEU A 55 5.23 -23.58 -8.41
C LEU A 55 4.28 -23.18 -7.26
N GLY A 56 3.24 -23.97 -7.02
CA GLY A 56 2.33 -23.78 -5.89
C GLY A 56 3.02 -23.93 -4.54
N TYR A 57 3.95 -24.86 -4.38
CA TYR A 57 4.77 -24.98 -3.17
C TYR A 57 5.67 -23.77 -2.95
N ILE A 58 6.43 -23.33 -3.96
CA ILE A 58 7.30 -22.15 -3.84
C ILE A 58 6.45 -20.89 -3.61
N GLY A 59 5.32 -20.74 -4.32
CA GLY A 59 4.35 -19.66 -4.12
C GLY A 59 3.80 -19.62 -2.68
N ARG A 60 3.44 -20.78 -2.11
CA ARG A 60 3.04 -20.89 -0.69
C ARG A 60 4.18 -20.55 0.26
N SER A 61 5.42 -20.94 -0.07
CA SER A 61 6.62 -20.67 0.73
C SER A 61 6.99 -19.18 0.79
N ILE A 62 6.55 -18.39 -0.19
CA ILE A 62 6.77 -16.94 -0.25
C ILE A 62 5.80 -16.17 0.69
N GLU A 63 4.81 -16.84 1.29
CA GLU A 63 3.81 -16.22 2.17
C GLU A 63 3.02 -15.07 1.51
N GLY A 64 2.83 -15.13 0.19
CA GLY A 64 2.16 -14.08 -0.59
C GLY A 64 0.86 -13.52 0.03
N PRO A 65 -0.08 -14.38 0.48
CA PRO A 65 -1.29 -13.92 1.17
C PRO A 65 -1.03 -13.13 2.46
N LYS A 66 -0.02 -13.53 3.26
CA LYS A 66 0.35 -12.80 4.49
C LYS A 66 0.99 -11.45 4.17
N ILE A 67 1.75 -11.37 3.08
CA ILE A 67 2.38 -10.12 2.63
C ILE A 67 1.30 -9.14 2.15
N LEU A 68 0.35 -9.61 1.34
CA LEU A 68 -0.79 -8.79 0.91
C LEU A 68 -1.64 -8.32 2.10
N GLU A 69 -1.91 -9.19 3.07
CA GLU A 69 -2.59 -8.80 4.31
C GLU A 69 -1.79 -7.74 5.10
N SER A 70 -0.46 -7.88 5.16
CA SER A 70 0.43 -6.90 5.81
C SER A 70 0.42 -5.55 5.09
N ILE A 71 0.46 -5.54 3.75
CA ILE A 71 0.30 -4.34 2.92
C ILE A 71 -1.04 -3.68 3.23
N SER A 72 -2.13 -4.44 3.24
CA SER A 72 -3.47 -3.92 3.53
C SER A 72 -3.63 -3.34 4.91
N LYS A 73 -3.01 -3.92 5.93
CA LYS A 73 -3.06 -3.36 7.29
C LYS A 73 -2.17 -2.14 7.48
N SER A 74 -0.98 -2.13 6.87
CA SER A 74 0.03 -1.08 7.07
C SER A 74 -0.21 0.17 6.20
N SER A 75 -0.90 0.02 5.06
CA SER A 75 -1.21 1.12 4.15
C SER A 75 -2.46 1.92 4.52
N ILE A 76 -3.25 1.51 5.52
CA ILE A 76 -4.42 2.29 5.94
C ILE A 76 -3.97 3.63 6.52
N PHE A 77 -4.49 4.73 5.97
CA PHE A 77 -4.30 6.04 6.57
C PHE A 77 -5.10 6.18 7.86
N ARG A 78 -4.47 6.71 8.90
CA ARG A 78 -5.05 6.91 10.23
C ARG A 78 -4.89 8.37 10.62
N GLY A 79 -5.91 9.17 10.34
CA GLY A 79 -5.87 10.62 10.48
C GLY A 79 -5.47 11.10 11.88
N GLU A 80 -5.84 10.35 12.91
CA GLU A 80 -5.53 10.61 14.32
C GLU A 80 -4.02 10.60 14.64
N GLU A 81 -3.19 10.02 13.76
CA GLU A 81 -1.75 9.98 13.93
C GLU A 81 -1.04 11.24 13.42
N TYR A 82 -1.75 12.13 12.74
CA TYR A 82 -1.19 13.30 12.09
C TYR A 82 -1.75 14.58 12.70
N VAL A 83 -0.84 15.49 13.06
CA VAL A 83 -1.22 16.75 13.71
C VAL A 83 -1.23 17.87 12.67
N THR A 84 -2.37 18.54 12.55
CA THR A 84 -2.47 19.81 11.81
C THR A 84 -2.08 20.96 12.74
N PRO A 85 -1.34 21.98 12.24
CA PRO A 85 -0.97 23.12 13.06
C PRO A 85 -2.22 23.82 13.60
N THR A 86 -2.25 24.09 14.90
CA THR A 86 -3.26 24.99 15.49
C THR A 86 -2.58 26.30 15.85
N TYR A 87 -3.24 27.41 15.52
CA TYR A 87 -2.73 28.75 15.82
C TYR A 87 -3.74 29.45 16.71
N ASN A 88 -3.26 30.04 17.80
CA ASN A 88 -4.00 31.00 18.58
C ASN A 88 -3.71 32.37 17.97
N GLY A 89 -4.73 33.13 17.56
CA GLY A 89 -4.51 34.47 17.01
C GLY A 89 -3.91 35.36 18.09
N VAL A 90 -2.74 35.95 17.83
CA VAL A 90 -1.95 36.73 18.79
C VAL A 90 -2.69 38.00 19.24
N ASP A 91 -3.68 38.45 18.46
CA ASP A 91 -4.44 39.69 18.65
C ASP A 91 -5.96 39.50 18.59
N GLU A 92 -6.45 38.27 18.84
CA GLU A 92 -7.90 38.03 18.98
C GLU A 92 -8.52 39.01 19.99
N TRP A 93 -9.75 39.46 19.71
CA TRP A 93 -10.49 40.44 20.53
C TRP A 93 -9.92 41.86 20.60
N ARG A 94 -8.70 42.12 20.08
CA ARG A 94 -8.05 43.45 20.12
C ARG A 94 -8.54 44.37 19.02
N PHE A 95 -8.75 43.83 17.81
CA PHE A 95 -9.26 44.62 16.69
C PHE A 95 -10.76 44.87 16.86
N LYS A 96 -11.15 46.14 16.74
CA LYS A 96 -12.55 46.58 16.86
C LYS A 96 -13.04 47.09 15.50
N TYR A 97 -14.23 46.65 15.12
CA TYR A 97 -14.84 46.89 13.82
C TYR A 97 -16.22 47.51 13.99
N GLU A 98 -16.61 48.37 13.04
CA GLU A 98 -17.89 49.07 13.09
C GLU A 98 -19.10 48.16 12.80
N SER A 99 -18.88 46.97 12.22
CA SER A 99 -19.95 46.03 11.90
C SER A 99 -19.53 44.57 12.09
N TYR A 100 -20.53 43.70 12.26
CA TYR A 100 -20.35 42.25 12.35
C TYR A 100 -19.61 41.69 11.13
N GLN A 101 -20.05 42.04 9.91
CA GLN A 101 -19.41 41.60 8.67
C GLN A 101 -17.95 42.05 8.57
N ALA A 102 -17.62 43.27 9.02
CA ALA A 102 -16.23 43.75 9.01
C ALA A 102 -15.35 42.95 9.99
N ALA A 103 -15.86 42.61 11.18
CA ALA A 103 -15.15 41.75 12.12
C ALA A 103 -14.98 40.32 11.59
N MET A 104 -16.03 39.75 10.98
CA MET A 104 -15.98 38.43 10.35
C MET A 104 -14.92 38.37 9.25
N GLN A 105 -14.90 39.36 8.35
CA GLN A 105 -13.89 39.43 7.29
C GLN A 105 -12.48 39.57 7.87
N GLY A 106 -12.30 40.40 8.89
CA GLY A 106 -11.02 40.53 9.58
C GLY A 106 -10.53 39.20 10.20
N GLY A 107 -11.44 38.43 10.79
CA GLY A 107 -11.13 37.09 11.30
C GLY A 107 -10.79 36.10 10.19
N LEU A 108 -11.51 36.15 9.07
CA LEU A 108 -11.25 35.31 7.90
C LEU A 108 -9.89 35.63 7.26
N ASP A 109 -9.52 36.91 7.17
CA ASP A 109 -8.23 37.35 6.65
C ASP A 109 -7.07 36.86 7.55
N GLU A 110 -7.24 36.90 8.87
CA GLU A 110 -6.23 36.39 9.79
C GLU A 110 -6.17 34.85 9.75
N PHE A 111 -7.30 34.16 9.68
CA PHE A 111 -7.34 32.70 9.42
C PHE A 111 -6.60 32.34 8.11
N ASN A 112 -6.81 33.12 7.05
CA ASN A 112 -6.13 32.92 5.78
C ASN A 112 -4.61 32.96 5.95
N LYS A 113 -4.15 34.02 6.60
CA LYS A 113 -2.74 34.31 6.84
C LYS A 113 -2.08 33.29 7.77
N LEU A 114 -2.80 32.80 8.78
CA LEU A 114 -2.29 31.84 9.74
C LEU A 114 -2.15 30.44 9.14
N ILE A 115 -3.18 29.94 8.45
CA ILE A 115 -3.24 28.52 8.08
C ILE A 115 -3.75 28.22 6.66
N TYR A 116 -4.83 28.84 6.19
CA TYR A 116 -5.47 28.44 4.92
C TYR A 116 -4.55 28.66 3.69
N SER A 117 -3.79 29.76 3.69
CA SER A 117 -2.79 30.04 2.65
C SER A 117 -1.65 29.01 2.60
N ARG A 118 -1.45 28.25 3.68
CA ARG A 118 -0.40 27.22 3.82
C ARG A 118 -0.91 25.80 3.59
N ARG A 119 -2.18 25.62 3.19
CA ARG A 119 -2.84 24.31 3.06
C ARG A 119 -2.05 23.29 2.24
N GLU A 120 -1.47 23.71 1.12
CA GLU A 120 -0.66 22.83 0.28
C GLU A 120 0.54 22.27 1.05
N SER A 121 1.28 23.11 1.76
CA SER A 121 2.45 22.69 2.54
C SER A 121 2.07 21.78 3.73
N ILE A 122 0.89 21.98 4.31
CA ILE A 122 0.37 21.13 5.39
C ILE A 122 0.07 19.74 4.82
N ILE A 123 -0.65 19.68 3.69
CA ILE A 123 -0.96 18.43 2.99
C ILE A 123 0.33 17.70 2.61
N GLU A 124 1.30 18.37 1.98
CA GLU A 124 2.59 17.79 1.60
C GLU A 124 3.34 17.20 2.80
N SER A 125 3.37 17.92 3.92
CA SER A 125 4.02 17.45 5.15
C SER A 125 3.37 16.17 5.68
N ILE A 126 2.03 16.10 5.69
CA ILE A 126 1.30 14.91 6.15
C ILE A 126 1.55 13.72 5.21
N LEU A 127 1.46 13.95 3.90
CA LEU A 127 1.69 12.92 2.88
C LEU A 127 3.13 12.38 2.95
N ALA A 128 4.13 13.25 3.17
CA ALA A 128 5.53 12.85 3.34
C ALA A 128 5.75 12.00 4.60
N GLN A 129 5.13 12.39 5.73
CA GLN A 129 5.17 11.62 6.97
C GLN A 129 4.54 10.23 6.78
N TYR A 130 3.36 10.18 6.16
CA TYR A 130 2.67 8.93 5.85
C TYR A 130 3.50 8.02 4.91
N LYS A 131 4.06 8.58 3.83
CA LYS A 131 4.93 7.84 2.90
C LYS A 131 6.14 7.25 3.61
N HIS A 132 6.79 8.02 4.47
CA HIS A 132 7.95 7.56 5.23
C HIS A 132 7.58 6.45 6.22
N LYS A 133 6.50 6.64 6.99
CA LYS A 133 6.07 5.73 8.06
C LYS A 133 5.52 4.41 7.52
N CYS A 134 4.68 4.47 6.49
CA CYS A 134 3.86 3.33 6.07
C CYS A 134 4.33 2.69 4.76
N MET A 135 4.98 3.43 3.86
CA MET A 135 5.20 2.97 2.49
C MET A 135 6.65 2.67 2.13
N ARG A 136 7.62 3.15 2.92
CA ARG A 136 9.05 3.10 2.55
C ARG A 136 9.53 1.71 2.14
N SER A 137 9.13 0.66 2.85
CA SER A 137 9.54 -0.73 2.57
C SER A 137 9.01 -1.28 1.25
N TYR A 138 7.96 -0.68 0.70
CA TYR A 138 7.31 -1.10 -0.54
C TYR A 138 7.74 -0.26 -1.75
N LEU A 139 8.23 0.96 -1.51
CA LEU A 139 8.56 1.89 -2.59
C LEU A 139 9.98 1.72 -3.15
N TYR A 140 10.87 1.00 -2.46
CA TYR A 140 12.28 0.92 -2.81
C TYR A 140 12.82 -0.50 -2.67
N TYR A 141 13.78 -0.83 -3.55
CA TYR A 141 14.55 -2.07 -3.50
C TYR A 141 15.97 -1.75 -3.03
N ASP A 142 16.35 -2.33 -1.90
CA ASP A 142 17.70 -2.27 -1.36
C ASP A 142 18.18 -3.70 -1.06
N GLU A 143 19.43 -4.03 -1.41
CA GLU A 143 20.02 -5.35 -1.16
C GLU A 143 20.46 -5.52 0.31
N VAL A 144 19.51 -5.31 1.23
CA VAL A 144 19.71 -5.35 2.68
C VAL A 144 18.60 -6.15 3.37
N LYS A 145 18.98 -6.91 4.40
CA LYS A 145 18.03 -7.67 5.22
C LYS A 145 16.95 -6.76 5.80
N GLY A 146 15.69 -7.16 5.67
CA GLY A 146 14.53 -6.38 6.11
C GLY A 146 13.87 -5.55 4.99
N ASN A 147 14.47 -5.47 3.80
CA ASN A 147 13.76 -5.00 2.62
C ASN A 147 12.86 -6.13 2.09
N LEU A 148 11.58 -5.83 1.84
CA LEU A 148 10.57 -6.81 1.43
C LEU A 148 11.02 -7.67 0.24
N TYR A 149 11.43 -7.01 -0.84
CA TYR A 149 11.77 -7.66 -2.10
C TYR A 149 13.08 -8.45 -1.98
N PHE A 150 14.05 -7.94 -1.23
CA PHE A 150 15.29 -8.65 -0.96
C PHE A 150 15.06 -9.91 -0.12
N ASP A 151 14.26 -9.81 0.94
CA ASP A 151 13.95 -10.94 1.82
C ASP A 151 13.19 -12.04 1.07
N ILE A 152 12.30 -11.68 0.13
CA ILE A 152 11.63 -12.64 -0.76
C ILE A 152 12.64 -13.36 -1.66
N ASN A 153 13.54 -12.63 -2.32
CA ASN A 153 14.59 -13.22 -3.14
C ASN A 153 15.45 -14.21 -2.32
N GLU A 154 15.86 -13.84 -1.12
CA GLU A 154 16.65 -14.70 -0.23
C GLU A 154 15.88 -15.95 0.21
N LYS A 155 14.58 -15.85 0.47
CA LYS A 155 13.72 -17.02 0.74
C LYS A 155 13.70 -17.97 -0.46
N ILE A 156 13.51 -17.45 -1.67
CA ILE A 156 13.47 -18.25 -2.91
C ILE A 156 14.82 -18.93 -3.19
N LYS A 157 15.94 -18.21 -3.06
CA LYS A 157 17.29 -18.79 -3.21
C LYS A 157 17.51 -19.98 -2.28
N LYS A 158 17.07 -19.88 -1.02
CA LYS A 158 17.14 -21.00 -0.06
C LYS A 158 16.31 -22.18 -0.52
N THR A 159 15.09 -21.95 -0.99
CA THR A 159 14.21 -23.01 -1.52
C THR A 159 14.83 -23.70 -2.75
N LEU A 160 15.40 -22.93 -3.70
CA LEU A 160 16.09 -23.48 -4.86
C LEU A 160 17.35 -24.28 -4.48
N THR A 161 18.07 -23.83 -3.46
CA THR A 161 19.23 -24.56 -2.90
C THR A 161 18.80 -25.92 -2.34
N THR A 162 17.72 -25.94 -1.56
CA THR A 162 17.15 -27.18 -1.03
C THR A 162 16.69 -28.11 -2.16
N LEU A 163 15.97 -27.58 -3.15
CA LEU A 163 15.52 -28.34 -4.32
C LEU A 163 16.69 -28.99 -5.07
N ARG A 164 17.78 -28.24 -5.30
CA ARG A 164 19.00 -28.75 -5.94
C ARG A 164 19.60 -29.93 -5.18
N LEU A 165 19.69 -29.84 -3.85
CA LEU A 165 20.18 -30.94 -3.00
C LEU A 165 19.27 -32.17 -3.10
N TYR A 166 17.96 -31.98 -3.08
CA TYR A 166 16.99 -33.08 -3.23
C TYR A 166 17.12 -33.77 -4.59
N ILE A 167 17.23 -33.04 -5.69
CA ILE A 167 17.39 -33.61 -7.04
C ILE A 167 18.68 -34.43 -7.12
N ASN A 168 19.78 -33.89 -6.61
CA ASN A 168 21.06 -34.60 -6.58
C ASN A 168 20.96 -35.92 -5.77
N ASN A 169 20.31 -35.88 -4.61
CA ASN A 169 20.14 -37.07 -3.76
C ASN A 169 19.22 -38.12 -4.41
N LEU A 170 18.06 -37.71 -4.93
CA LEU A 170 17.07 -38.61 -5.54
C LEU A 170 17.60 -39.29 -6.80
N THR A 171 18.50 -38.62 -7.53
CA THR A 171 19.10 -39.16 -8.75
C THR A 171 20.41 -39.91 -8.48
N ASN A 172 20.82 -40.05 -7.21
CA ASN A 172 22.11 -40.60 -6.80
C ASN A 172 23.29 -39.93 -7.55
N GLY A 173 23.23 -38.60 -7.69
CA GLY A 173 24.25 -37.80 -8.37
C GLY A 173 24.25 -37.87 -9.89
N LYS A 174 23.22 -38.49 -10.52
CA LYS A 174 23.12 -38.54 -11.99
C LYS A 174 22.73 -37.19 -12.59
N ILE A 175 21.92 -36.40 -11.88
CA ILE A 175 21.58 -35.03 -12.27
C ILE A 175 22.30 -34.08 -11.33
N VAL A 176 23.24 -33.32 -11.88
CA VAL A 176 23.97 -32.27 -11.16
C VAL A 176 23.61 -30.94 -11.80
N LEU A 177 22.80 -30.15 -11.09
CA LEU A 177 22.48 -28.78 -11.51
C LEU A 177 23.68 -27.87 -11.22
N GLU A 178 23.93 -26.91 -12.12
CA GLU A 178 24.97 -25.89 -11.98
C GLU A 178 24.76 -24.99 -10.75
N ASP A 179 25.82 -24.34 -10.28
CA ASP A 179 25.76 -23.41 -9.13
C ASP A 179 24.88 -22.17 -9.39
N SER A 180 24.72 -21.80 -10.67
CA SER A 180 23.84 -20.72 -11.12
C SER A 180 22.35 -21.05 -10.94
N PHE A 181 21.98 -22.30 -10.69
CA PHE A 181 20.59 -22.71 -10.50
C PHE A 181 19.94 -22.03 -9.29
N ASN A 182 20.68 -21.90 -8.19
CA ASN A 182 20.21 -21.28 -6.95
C ASN A 182 20.43 -19.76 -6.91
N GLU A 183 21.01 -19.16 -7.94
CA GLU A 183 21.01 -17.70 -8.11
C GLU A 183 19.61 -17.23 -8.51
N PHE A 184 19.04 -16.32 -7.72
CA PHE A 184 17.70 -15.76 -7.97
C PHE A 184 17.66 -14.30 -7.56
N VAL A 185 17.46 -13.41 -8.53
CA VAL A 185 17.36 -11.97 -8.29
C VAL A 185 16.28 -11.40 -9.20
N VAL A 186 15.11 -11.16 -8.62
CA VAL A 186 14.04 -10.40 -9.25
C VAL A 186 13.94 -9.06 -8.56
N LYS A 187 14.04 -7.98 -9.35
CA LYS A 187 13.93 -6.61 -8.87
C LYS A 187 12.61 -6.04 -9.37
N PRO A 188 11.83 -5.33 -8.56
CA PRO A 188 10.64 -4.66 -9.06
C PRO A 188 11.04 -3.66 -10.13
N ASN A 189 10.38 -3.71 -11.29
CA ASN A 189 10.62 -2.73 -12.33
C ASN A 189 9.90 -1.42 -12.02
N PHE A 190 10.57 -0.50 -11.33
CA PHE A 190 9.96 0.80 -11.00
C PHE A 190 9.89 1.77 -12.19
N GLU A 191 10.52 1.48 -13.32
CA GLU A 191 10.68 2.41 -14.45
C GLU A 191 9.70 2.13 -15.59
N GLU A 192 9.11 0.93 -15.65
CA GLU A 192 8.10 0.60 -16.65
C GLU A 192 6.81 1.41 -16.47
N ALA A 193 6.24 1.86 -17.59
CA ALA A 193 4.99 2.62 -17.62
C ALA A 193 3.82 1.88 -16.96
N GLU A 194 3.84 0.54 -16.98
CA GLU A 194 2.88 -0.34 -16.31
C GLU A 194 3.02 -0.35 -14.79
N CYS A 195 4.20 -0.04 -14.23
CA CYS A 195 4.37 0.24 -12.80
C CYS A 195 3.95 1.69 -12.47
N SER A 196 2.85 2.15 -13.08
CA SER A 196 2.32 3.50 -12.89
C SER A 196 2.01 3.79 -11.42
N GLY A 197 1.56 2.75 -10.68
CA GLY A 197 1.18 2.85 -9.28
C GLY A 197 2.33 3.25 -8.37
N ILE A 198 3.46 2.53 -8.41
CA ILE A 198 4.60 2.85 -7.53
C ILE A 198 5.22 4.22 -7.83
N ASN A 199 5.22 4.65 -9.09
CA ASN A 199 5.68 5.98 -9.46
C ASN A 199 4.73 7.08 -8.97
N LYS A 200 3.41 6.85 -9.01
CA LYS A 200 2.42 7.73 -8.38
C LYS A 200 2.64 7.80 -6.87
N LEU A 201 2.90 6.66 -6.20
CA LEU A 201 3.15 6.61 -4.76
C LEU A 201 4.49 7.24 -4.34
N ARG A 202 5.54 7.14 -5.16
CA ARG A 202 6.82 7.83 -4.91
C ARG A 202 6.67 9.35 -4.94
N LYS A 203 5.73 9.85 -5.77
CA LYS A 203 5.39 11.27 -5.94
C LYS A 203 4.05 11.62 -5.27
N LEU A 204 3.69 10.94 -4.19
CA LEU A 204 2.40 11.12 -3.49
C LEU A 204 2.10 12.60 -3.20
N GLU A 205 3.13 13.34 -2.78
CA GLU A 205 3.07 14.74 -2.37
C GLU A 205 2.91 15.72 -3.54
N GLU A 206 3.28 15.31 -4.76
CA GLU A 206 3.33 16.20 -5.95
C GLU A 206 2.30 15.80 -7.02
N GLY A 207 1.71 14.61 -6.89
CA GLY A 207 0.90 13.98 -7.92
C GLY A 207 -0.60 14.21 -7.79
N ASP A 208 -1.36 13.27 -8.37
CA ASP A 208 -2.81 13.35 -8.45
C ASP A 208 -3.49 13.28 -7.08
N PHE A 209 -2.85 12.65 -6.08
CA PHE A 209 -3.35 12.65 -4.70
C PHE A 209 -3.45 14.06 -4.15
N LYS A 210 -2.36 14.86 -4.19
CA LYS A 210 -2.38 16.26 -3.73
C LYS A 210 -3.46 17.05 -4.46
N LYS A 211 -3.58 16.91 -5.78
CA LYS A 211 -4.62 17.61 -6.57
C LYS A 211 -6.02 17.25 -6.13
N ARG A 212 -6.30 15.95 -5.93
CA ARG A 212 -7.60 15.46 -5.46
C ARG A 212 -7.95 16.01 -4.08
N ILE A 213 -7.00 15.96 -3.15
CA ILE A 213 -7.17 16.50 -1.80
C ILE A 213 -7.49 17.99 -1.86
N LEU A 214 -6.70 18.76 -2.63
CA LEU A 214 -6.93 20.20 -2.77
C LEU A 214 -8.28 20.52 -3.43
N SER A 215 -8.72 19.73 -4.40
CA SER A 215 -10.04 19.91 -5.03
C SER A 215 -11.21 19.52 -4.13
N GLY A 216 -10.97 18.72 -3.09
CA GLY A 216 -11.96 18.37 -2.08
C GLY A 216 -12.08 19.41 -0.97
N LEU A 217 -11.12 20.31 -0.83
CA LEU A 217 -11.20 21.41 0.14
C LEU A 217 -12.14 22.51 -0.34
N GLU A 218 -12.91 23.03 0.62
CA GLU A 218 -13.81 24.15 0.38
C GLU A 218 -13.05 25.49 0.18
N ASP A 219 -13.69 26.40 -0.55
CA ASP A 219 -13.24 27.78 -0.67
C ASP A 219 -13.15 28.46 0.70
N ILE A 220 -12.26 29.44 0.83
CA ILE A 220 -12.04 30.10 2.12
C ILE A 220 -13.33 30.71 2.70
N SER A 221 -14.22 31.20 1.85
CA SER A 221 -15.51 31.77 2.28
C SER A 221 -16.41 30.76 2.97
N TRP A 222 -16.28 29.46 2.70
CA TRP A 222 -17.03 28.42 3.40
C TRP A 222 -16.74 28.40 4.90
N TYR A 223 -15.57 28.93 5.31
CA TYR A 223 -15.16 28.95 6.71
C TYR A 223 -15.65 30.19 7.48
N ASP A 224 -16.37 31.11 6.83
CA ASP A 224 -16.88 32.33 7.45
C ASP A 224 -17.81 32.05 8.64
N ILE A 225 -18.64 31.00 8.53
CA ILE A 225 -19.57 30.56 9.57
C ILE A 225 -18.88 30.07 10.85
N PHE A 226 -17.59 29.74 10.78
CA PHE A 226 -16.80 29.30 11.94
C PHE A 226 -15.99 30.43 12.55
N ILE A 227 -16.03 31.65 11.98
CA ILE A 227 -15.42 32.83 12.58
C ILE A 227 -16.32 33.32 13.71
N ASP A 228 -15.84 33.21 14.94
CA ASP A 228 -16.55 33.66 16.13
C ASP A 228 -16.46 35.19 16.20
N VAL A 229 -17.61 35.87 16.17
CA VAL A 229 -17.71 37.33 16.22
C VAL A 229 -18.64 37.72 17.35
N ASP A 230 -18.16 38.60 18.22
CA ASP A 230 -18.92 39.14 19.33
C ASP A 230 -18.93 40.69 19.30
N GLN A 231 -19.89 41.28 19.98
CA GLN A 231 -19.97 42.71 20.21
C GLN A 231 -19.36 43.05 21.57
N ASP A 232 -18.35 43.91 21.55
CA ASP A 232 -17.76 44.51 22.73
C ASP A 232 -18.80 45.40 23.44
N ARG A 233 -19.11 45.07 24.68
CA ARG A 233 -20.18 45.74 25.45
C ARG A 233 -19.87 47.18 25.83
N ASP A 234 -18.59 47.52 25.94
CA ASP A 234 -18.15 48.85 26.42
C ASP A 234 -18.09 49.85 25.26
N THR A 235 -17.72 49.38 24.07
CA THR A 235 -17.56 50.21 22.87
C THR A 235 -18.73 50.10 21.88
N GLY A 236 -19.54 49.04 21.97
CA GLY A 236 -20.56 48.70 20.98
C GLY A 236 -20.01 48.23 19.63
N LEU A 237 -18.68 48.08 19.51
CA LEU A 237 -17.99 47.64 18.30
C LEU A 237 -17.89 46.12 18.26
N TYR A 238 -17.67 45.54 17.08
CA TYR A 238 -17.53 44.11 16.88
C TYR A 238 -16.07 43.67 16.90
N CYS A 239 -15.80 42.44 17.30
CA CYS A 239 -14.48 41.82 17.25
C CYS A 239 -14.60 40.32 16.99
N TYR A 240 -13.58 39.75 16.33
CA TYR A 240 -13.48 38.31 16.17
C TYR A 240 -12.59 37.68 17.25
N GLY A 241 -12.77 36.38 17.49
CA GLY A 241 -11.84 35.58 18.27
C GLY A 241 -12.04 34.09 18.07
N HIS A 242 -11.41 33.28 18.93
CA HIS A 242 -11.46 31.83 18.84
C HIS A 242 -11.05 31.28 17.46
N LEU A 243 -10.01 31.88 16.83
CA LEU A 243 -9.52 31.39 15.54
C LEU A 243 -8.97 29.97 15.64
N ASP A 244 -8.61 29.54 16.84
CA ASP A 244 -8.22 28.15 17.11
C ASP A 244 -9.32 27.16 16.73
N LYS A 245 -10.61 27.52 16.86
CA LYS A 245 -11.74 26.66 16.47
C LYS A 245 -11.78 26.44 14.96
N VAL A 246 -11.78 27.52 14.16
CA VAL A 246 -11.78 27.41 12.69
C VAL A 246 -10.51 26.74 12.18
N CYS A 247 -9.36 26.96 12.82
CA CYS A 247 -8.12 26.24 12.49
C CYS A 247 -8.24 24.74 12.72
N ARG A 248 -8.89 24.31 13.82
CA ARG A 248 -9.14 22.88 14.08
C ARG A 248 -10.10 22.28 13.06
N TYR A 249 -11.23 22.94 12.78
CA TYR A 249 -12.17 22.48 11.76
C TYR A 249 -11.50 22.34 10.39
N PHE A 250 -10.65 23.31 10.02
CA PHE A 250 -9.87 23.25 8.80
C PHE A 250 -8.87 22.08 8.80
N GLY A 251 -8.21 21.86 9.93
CA GLY A 251 -7.31 20.73 10.13
C GLY A 251 -8.02 19.38 9.97
N ASP A 252 -9.16 19.21 10.62
CA ASP A 252 -9.99 18.00 10.52
C ASP A 252 -10.47 17.78 9.08
N HIS A 253 -10.82 18.86 8.38
CA HIS A 253 -11.21 18.80 6.97
C HIS A 253 -10.05 18.35 6.07
N ILE A 254 -8.83 18.88 6.25
CA ILE A 254 -7.64 18.39 5.55
C ILE A 254 -7.44 16.90 5.78
N ILE A 255 -7.55 16.44 7.03
CA ILE A 255 -7.36 15.03 7.38
C ILE A 255 -8.43 14.15 6.72
N MET A 256 -9.69 14.59 6.71
CA MET A 256 -10.78 13.90 6.03
C MET A 256 -10.53 13.76 4.51
N GLU A 257 -10.09 14.82 3.84
CA GLU A 257 -9.83 14.77 2.40
C GLU A 257 -8.59 13.91 2.06
N ILE A 258 -7.57 13.91 2.92
CA ILE A 258 -6.44 12.98 2.81
C ILE A 258 -6.92 11.53 2.95
N ASP A 259 -7.74 11.25 3.96
CA ASP A 259 -8.30 9.91 4.19
C ASP A 259 -9.08 9.39 2.98
N LYS A 260 -10.00 10.20 2.45
CA LYS A 260 -10.76 9.89 1.23
C LYS A 260 -9.87 9.61 0.03
N ALA A 261 -8.81 10.42 -0.16
CA ALA A 261 -7.93 10.27 -1.30
C ALA A 261 -7.04 9.01 -1.19
N LEU A 262 -6.49 8.73 0.00
CA LEU A 262 -5.57 7.62 0.22
C LEU A 262 -6.28 6.26 0.33
N ASN A 263 -7.50 6.22 0.87
CA ASN A 263 -8.30 5.00 1.05
C ASN A 263 -9.30 4.75 -0.09
N ASP A 264 -9.18 5.47 -1.22
CA ASP A 264 -9.97 5.21 -2.42
C ASP A 264 -9.78 3.75 -2.88
N ALA A 265 -10.88 3.00 -3.04
CA ALA A 265 -10.82 1.58 -3.36
C ALA A 265 -10.17 1.27 -4.73
N ASN A 266 -10.24 2.19 -5.69
CA ASN A 266 -9.76 1.97 -7.06
C ASN A 266 -8.42 2.66 -7.33
N HIS A 267 -8.15 3.74 -6.62
CA HIS A 267 -6.99 4.61 -6.87
C HIS A 267 -6.21 4.99 -5.62
N GLY A 268 -6.58 4.42 -4.47
CA GLY A 268 -5.91 4.64 -3.20
C GLY A 268 -4.60 3.87 -3.11
N VAL A 269 -3.90 4.09 -2.00
CA VAL A 269 -2.56 3.55 -1.77
C VAL A 269 -2.54 2.03 -1.81
N ASN A 270 -3.51 1.40 -1.17
CA ASN A 270 -3.58 -0.05 -1.10
C ASN A 270 -3.69 -0.68 -2.50
N ALA A 271 -4.61 -0.19 -3.33
CA ALA A 271 -4.81 -0.70 -4.70
C ALA A 271 -3.51 -0.62 -5.53
N LEU A 272 -2.79 0.51 -5.45
CA LEU A 272 -1.54 0.71 -6.18
C LEU A 272 -0.39 -0.17 -5.64
N LEU A 273 -0.35 -0.45 -4.33
CA LEU A 273 0.64 -1.35 -3.74
C LEU A 273 0.37 -2.81 -4.11
N VAL A 274 -0.91 -3.23 -4.12
CA VAL A 274 -1.33 -4.57 -4.54
C VAL A 274 -0.97 -4.80 -6.01
N GLU A 275 -1.35 -3.88 -6.91
CA GLU A 275 -0.99 -3.93 -8.34
C GLU A 275 0.52 -4.09 -8.54
N THR A 276 1.33 -3.33 -7.80
CA THR A 276 2.79 -3.41 -7.86
C THR A 276 3.31 -4.77 -7.38
N PHE A 277 2.72 -5.32 -6.31
CA PHE A 277 3.13 -6.60 -5.76
C PHE A 277 2.73 -7.77 -6.67
N ASP A 278 1.56 -7.70 -7.30
CA ASP A 278 1.10 -8.71 -8.26
C ASP A 278 2.04 -8.81 -9.46
N LYS A 279 2.47 -7.67 -10.01
CA LYS A 279 3.47 -7.66 -11.09
C LYS A 279 4.82 -8.22 -10.64
N PHE A 280 5.28 -7.87 -9.44
CA PHE A 280 6.49 -8.46 -8.88
C PHE A 280 6.37 -9.98 -8.70
N ASN A 281 5.20 -10.50 -8.29
CA ASN A 281 4.95 -11.93 -8.21
C ASN A 281 4.94 -12.61 -9.58
N GLU A 282 4.43 -11.93 -10.61
CA GLU A 282 4.50 -12.41 -12.00
C GLU A 282 5.96 -12.54 -12.46
N ASP A 283 6.80 -11.52 -12.20
CA ASP A 283 8.22 -11.56 -12.51
C ASP A 283 8.94 -12.71 -11.79
N ILE A 284 8.61 -12.94 -10.51
CA ILE A 284 9.09 -14.11 -9.75
C ILE A 284 8.69 -15.41 -10.43
N ARG A 285 7.42 -15.54 -10.82
CA ARG A 285 6.89 -16.74 -11.46
C ARG A 285 7.65 -17.01 -12.75
N ASN A 286 7.80 -15.99 -13.60
CA ASN A 286 8.51 -16.09 -14.87
C ASN A 286 9.97 -16.56 -14.70
N GLU A 287 10.68 -16.01 -13.71
CA GLU A 287 12.05 -16.45 -13.41
C GLU A 287 12.10 -17.90 -12.89
N LEU A 288 11.17 -18.29 -12.01
CA LEU A 288 11.07 -19.68 -11.54
C LEU A 288 10.77 -20.67 -12.68
N GLU A 289 9.92 -20.28 -13.64
CA GLU A 289 9.66 -21.13 -14.81
C GLU A 289 10.92 -21.40 -15.62
N LEU A 290 11.78 -20.39 -15.80
CA LEU A 290 13.06 -20.55 -16.49
C LEU A 290 13.96 -21.55 -15.75
N LYS A 291 14.02 -21.46 -14.42
CA LYS A 291 14.76 -22.43 -13.60
C LYS A 291 14.21 -23.85 -13.77
N PHE A 292 12.89 -24.02 -13.81
CA PHE A 292 12.27 -25.35 -13.96
C PHE A 292 12.46 -25.96 -15.35
N ARG A 293 12.51 -25.15 -16.41
CA ARG A 293 12.87 -25.66 -17.75
C ARG A 293 14.26 -26.30 -17.79
N ILE A 294 15.20 -25.84 -16.95
CA ILE A 294 16.51 -26.47 -16.81
C ILE A 294 16.34 -27.90 -16.30
N ILE A 295 15.54 -28.10 -15.24
CA ILE A 295 15.27 -29.43 -14.67
C ILE A 295 14.58 -30.34 -15.70
N ASP A 296 13.56 -29.83 -16.40
CA ASP A 296 12.85 -30.61 -17.42
C ASP A 296 13.77 -31.09 -18.55
N ASN A 297 14.80 -30.31 -18.91
CA ASN A 297 15.79 -30.70 -19.91
C ASN A 297 16.71 -31.83 -19.42
N TYR A 298 16.99 -31.93 -18.12
CA TYR A 298 17.74 -33.05 -17.54
C TYR A 298 16.91 -34.33 -17.36
N LEU A 299 15.57 -34.21 -17.31
CA LEU A 299 14.66 -35.34 -17.10
C LEU A 299 14.13 -35.97 -18.41
N LYS A 300 14.53 -35.46 -19.58
CA LYS A 300 14.24 -36.03 -20.90
C LYS A 300 15.31 -37.04 -21.29
#